data_AF-A0A7C1PJU7-F1
#
_entry.id   AF-A0A7C1PJU7-F1
#
_cell.length_a   1.000
_cell.length_b   1.000
_cell.length_c   1.000
_cell.angle_alpha   90.00
_cell.angle_beta   90.00
_cell.angle_gamma   90.00
#
_symmetry.space_group_name_H-M   'P 1'
#
loop_
_entity.id
_entity.type
_entity.pdbx_description
1 polymer ?
#
loop_
_entity_poly.entity_id
_entity_poly.type
_entity_poly.pdbx_seq_one_letter_code
_entity_poly.pdbx_strand_id
1 'polypeptide(L)'
;MAEDNRQYQDKHGFTLVELLIVIAIIGILMAIAVPAYVGYLKRAKCNTGKRNFDIAYRYVKAELAKRSTGGTAAADVVNELNSGDKHTPWDVNQDAFVDGNNPGPGQVEVNPSDLSTAAAGSTVAVRISTPYTTACKWTSFSTGILVE
;
A
#
# COMPACT_ATOMS: atom_id res chain seq x y z
N MET A 1 39.01 65.95 1.68
CA MET A 1 39.59 64.64 2.01
C MET A 1 38.50 63.82 2.67
N ALA A 2 37.87 62.91 1.93
CA ALA A 2 36.97 61.92 2.50
C ALA A 2 37.59 60.56 2.13
N GLU A 3 38.03 59.82 3.15
CA GLU A 3 38.62 58.50 2.97
C GLU A 3 37.51 57.50 2.62
N ASP A 4 37.57 56.98 1.39
CA ASP A 4 36.69 55.93 0.88
C ASP A 4 37.06 54.59 1.55
N ASN A 5 36.35 54.26 2.63
CA ASN A 5 36.50 53.01 3.37
C ASN A 5 35.74 51.87 2.66
N ARG A 6 36.29 51.37 1.54
CA ARG A 6 35.76 50.19 0.86
C ARG A 6 36.11 48.92 1.63
N GLN A 7 35.14 48.43 2.40
CA GLN A 7 35.20 47.11 3.04
C GLN A 7 35.25 46.01 1.97
N TYR A 8 36.35 45.25 1.96
CA TYR A 8 36.50 44.07 1.11
C TYR A 8 35.59 42.99 1.66
N GLN A 9 34.46 42.71 1.00
CA GLN A 9 33.63 41.57 1.38
C GLN A 9 34.35 40.29 0.95
N ASP A 10 34.78 39.50 1.93
CA ASP A 10 35.31 38.16 1.71
C ASP A 10 34.26 37.30 1.02
N LYS A 11 34.41 37.14 -0.30
CA LYS A 11 33.61 36.21 -1.08
C LYS A 11 34.05 34.80 -0.74
N HIS A 12 33.52 34.25 0.35
CA HIS A 12 33.64 32.82 0.67
C HIS A 12 32.87 32.01 -0.37
N GLY A 13 33.57 31.59 -1.42
CA GLY A 13 33.05 30.70 -2.46
C GLY A 13 33.29 29.23 -2.10
N PHE A 14 32.34 28.37 -2.40
CA PHE A 14 32.46 26.92 -2.26
C PHE A 14 33.58 26.39 -3.17
N THR A 15 34.52 25.62 -2.64
CA THR A 15 35.63 25.12 -3.46
C THR A 15 35.19 23.92 -4.30
N LEU A 16 35.74 23.79 -5.52
CA LEU A 16 35.51 22.60 -6.36
C LEU A 16 35.99 21.32 -5.65
N VAL A 17 37.04 21.43 -4.84
CA VAL A 17 37.59 20.30 -4.07
C VAL A 17 36.62 19.87 -2.96
N GLU A 18 35.97 20.81 -2.26
CA GLU A 18 34.92 20.46 -1.28
C GLU A 18 33.78 19.72 -1.96
N LEU A 19 33.35 20.16 -3.15
CA LEU A 19 32.28 19.48 -3.88
C LEU A 19 32.69 18.06 -4.28
N LEU A 20 33.93 17.87 -4.74
CA LEU A 20 34.46 16.56 -5.15
C LEU A 20 34.51 15.55 -4.00
N ILE A 21 34.87 15.99 -2.79
CA ILE A 21 34.90 15.10 -1.62
C ILE A 21 33.47 14.73 -1.20
N VAL A 22 32.54 15.68 -1.22
CA VAL A 22 31.14 15.43 -0.86
C VAL A 22 30.49 14.39 -1.77
N ILE A 23 30.66 14.52 -3.10
CA ILE A 23 30.10 13.52 -4.03
C ILE A 23 30.74 12.14 -3.85
N ALA A 24 32.03 12.09 -3.49
CA ALA A 24 32.73 10.83 -3.25
C ALA A 24 32.14 10.09 -2.03
N ILE A 25 31.89 10.81 -0.94
CA ILE A 25 31.26 10.24 0.26
C ILE A 25 29.81 9.82 -0.03
N ILE A 26 29.02 10.65 -0.72
CA ILE A 26 27.64 10.32 -1.10
C ILE A 26 27.60 9.05 -1.97
N GLY A 27 28.55 8.89 -2.89
CA GLY A 27 28.65 7.69 -3.73
C GLY A 27 28.82 6.40 -2.92
N ILE A 28 29.70 6.43 -1.91
CA ILE A 28 29.92 5.28 -1.01
C ILE A 28 28.64 4.96 -0.21
N LEU A 29 27.97 5.98 0.33
CA LEU A 29 26.74 5.79 1.09
C LEU A 29 25.61 5.22 0.23
N MET A 30 25.43 5.73 -1.00
CA MET A 30 24.40 5.26 -1.92
C MET A 30 24.57 3.79 -2.31
N ALA A 31 25.82 3.33 -2.49
CA ALA A 31 26.11 1.94 -2.86
C ALA A 31 25.53 0.92 -1.85
N ILE A 32 25.50 1.28 -0.57
CA ILE A 32 24.94 0.43 0.50
C ILE A 32 23.45 0.75 0.74
N ALA A 33 23.08 2.03 0.70
CA ALA A 33 21.74 2.49 1.04
C ALA A 33 20.67 2.03 0.04
N VAL A 34 20.95 2.08 -1.26
CA VAL A 34 19.97 1.75 -2.32
C VAL A 34 19.46 0.30 -2.23
N PRO A 35 20.32 -0.75 -2.22
CA PRO A 35 19.83 -2.13 -2.14
C PRO A 35 19.07 -2.41 -0.84
N ALA A 36 19.52 -1.83 0.29
CA ALA A 36 18.82 -1.93 1.57
C ALA A 36 17.42 -1.30 1.50
N TYR A 37 17.31 -0.10 0.93
CA TYR A 37 16.04 0.61 0.78
C TYR A 37 15.05 -0.12 -0.14
N VAL A 38 15.52 -0.68 -1.26
CA VAL A 38 14.68 -1.49 -2.16
C VAL A 38 14.13 -2.73 -1.43
N GLY A 39 14.95 -3.38 -0.59
CA GLY A 39 14.49 -4.49 0.26
C GLY A 39 13.41 -4.07 1.26
N TYR A 40 13.55 -2.89 1.86
CA TYR A 40 12.55 -2.32 2.77
C TYR A 40 11.23 -2.03 2.05
N LEU A 41 11.26 -1.35 0.90
CA LEU A 41 10.07 -1.06 0.10
C LEU A 41 9.30 -2.33 -0.28
N LYS A 42 10.02 -3.38 -0.70
CA LYS A 42 9.44 -4.69 -1.01
C LYS A 42 8.67 -5.28 0.17
N ARG A 43 9.25 -5.27 1.38
CA ARG A 43 8.59 -5.76 2.60
C ARG A 43 7.38 -4.89 3.00
N ALA A 44 7.51 -3.57 2.87
CA ALA A 44 6.43 -2.64 3.14
C ALA A 44 5.22 -2.90 2.23
N LYS A 45 5.44 -3.15 0.93
CA LYS A 45 4.39 -3.51 -0.03
C LYS A 45 3.66 -4.79 0.37
N CYS A 46 4.39 -5.86 0.70
CA CYS A 46 3.78 -7.12 1.17
C CYS A 46 2.96 -6.92 2.45
N ASN A 47 3.42 -6.08 3.38
CA ASN A 47 2.69 -5.79 4.61
C ASN A 47 1.42 -4.97 4.35
N THR A 48 1.45 -4.03 3.41
CA THR A 48 0.25 -3.30 2.99
C THR A 48 -0.77 -4.23 2.34
N GLY A 49 -0.35 -5.16 1.47
CA GLY A 49 -1.28 -6.16 0.93
C GLY A 49 -1.96 -6.99 2.03
N LYS A 50 -1.19 -7.44 3.02
CA LYS A 50 -1.74 -8.15 4.19
C LYS A 50 -2.71 -7.30 5.01
N ARG A 51 -2.40 -6.01 5.19
CA ARG A 51 -3.29 -5.06 5.87
C ARG A 51 -4.59 -4.84 5.09
N ASN A 52 -4.52 -4.68 3.78
CA ASN A 52 -5.71 -4.52 2.94
C ASN A 52 -6.62 -5.75 3.11
N PHE A 53 -6.07 -6.96 3.11
CA PHE A 53 -6.84 -8.16 3.40
C PHE A 53 -7.52 -8.12 4.78
N ASP A 54 -6.79 -7.75 5.84
CA ASP A 54 -7.35 -7.68 7.20
C ASP A 54 -8.48 -6.64 7.30
N ILE A 55 -8.34 -5.52 6.59
CA ILE A 55 -9.39 -4.50 6.46
C ILE A 55 -10.64 -5.10 5.80
N ALA A 56 -10.50 -5.74 4.62
CA ALA A 56 -11.63 -6.36 3.93
C ALA A 56 -12.31 -7.43 4.78
N TYR A 57 -11.52 -8.33 5.40
CA TYR A 57 -12.03 -9.39 6.25
C TYR A 57 -12.87 -8.85 7.41
N ARG A 58 -12.35 -7.85 8.13
CA ARG A 58 -13.05 -7.24 9.27
C ARG A 58 -14.31 -6.51 8.84
N TYR A 59 -14.24 -5.80 7.72
CA TYR A 59 -15.36 -5.05 7.18
C TYR A 59 -16.48 -6.00 6.73
N VAL A 60 -16.18 -7.03 5.94
CA VAL A 60 -17.14 -8.08 5.54
C VAL A 60 -17.78 -8.74 6.76
N LYS A 61 -16.97 -9.09 7.77
CA LYS A 61 -17.48 -9.69 9.01
C LYS A 61 -18.41 -8.75 9.77
N ALA A 62 -18.07 -7.47 9.85
CA ALA A 62 -18.92 -6.47 10.50
C ALA A 62 -20.25 -6.31 9.78
N GLU A 63 -20.24 -6.33 8.45
CA GLU A 63 -21.45 -6.11 7.66
C GLU A 63 -22.40 -7.31 7.69
N LEU A 64 -21.86 -8.54 7.71
CA LEU A 64 -22.65 -9.74 7.94
C LEU A 64 -23.23 -9.78 9.37
N ALA A 65 -22.46 -9.36 10.38
CA ALA A 65 -22.96 -9.26 11.76
C ALA A 65 -24.05 -8.19 11.94
N LYS A 66 -23.91 -7.06 11.25
CA LYS A 66 -24.94 -6.03 11.17
C LYS A 66 -26.22 -6.60 10.54
N ARG A 67 -26.09 -7.44 9.51
CA ARG A 67 -27.23 -8.10 8.88
C ARG A 67 -27.95 -9.09 9.79
N SER A 68 -27.20 -9.91 10.54
CA SER A 68 -27.80 -10.90 11.44
C SER A 68 -28.59 -10.28 12.59
N THR A 69 -28.32 -9.01 12.92
CA THR A 69 -29.09 -8.21 13.90
C THR A 69 -30.25 -7.41 13.28
N GLY A 70 -30.55 -7.64 11.99
CA GLY A 70 -31.65 -6.98 11.26
C GLY A 70 -31.26 -5.64 10.61
N GLY A 71 -29.98 -5.26 10.63
CA GLY A 71 -29.48 -4.09 9.90
C GLY A 71 -29.31 -4.36 8.41
N THR A 72 -29.29 -3.29 7.60
CA THR A 72 -29.02 -3.39 6.16
C THR A 72 -27.53 -3.56 5.92
N ALA A 73 -27.12 -4.68 5.32
CA ALA A 73 -25.75 -4.91 4.88
C ALA A 73 -25.39 -4.07 3.63
N ALA A 74 -24.11 -3.85 3.38
CA ALA A 74 -23.57 -3.16 2.22
C ALA A 74 -23.96 -3.91 0.95
N ALA A 75 -24.55 -3.16 0.01
CA ALA A 75 -24.90 -3.67 -1.31
C ALA A 75 -23.66 -3.84 -2.20
N ASP A 76 -22.57 -3.14 -1.88
CA ASP A 76 -21.29 -3.28 -2.57
C ASP A 76 -20.13 -2.94 -1.62
N VAL A 77 -19.61 -3.98 -0.98
CA VAL A 77 -18.47 -3.88 -0.07
C VAL A 77 -17.22 -3.37 -0.79
N VAL A 78 -17.03 -3.71 -2.07
CA VAL A 78 -15.83 -3.36 -2.82
C VAL A 78 -15.79 -1.85 -3.07
N ASN A 79 -16.91 -1.27 -3.49
CA ASN A 79 -17.02 0.18 -3.64
C ASN A 79 -16.85 0.92 -2.31
N GLU A 80 -17.42 0.42 -1.21
CA GLU A 80 -17.23 1.03 0.11
C GLU A 80 -15.78 0.94 0.60
N LEU A 81 -15.12 -0.19 0.41
CA LEU A 81 -13.71 -0.38 0.79
C LEU A 81 -12.74 0.46 -0.06
N ASN A 82 -13.04 0.66 -1.34
CA ASN A 82 -12.26 1.53 -2.22
C ASN A 82 -12.53 3.02 -1.99
N SER A 83 -13.50 3.38 -1.15
CA SER A 83 -13.76 4.79 -0.82
C SER A 83 -12.48 5.49 -0.31
N GLY A 84 -12.18 6.65 -0.91
CA GLY A 84 -10.95 7.40 -0.65
C GLY A 84 -9.70 6.76 -1.26
N ASP A 85 -9.77 6.39 -2.54
CA ASP A 85 -8.65 6.08 -3.42
C ASP A 85 -7.69 5.02 -2.86
N LYS A 86 -8.24 3.88 -2.43
CA LYS A 86 -7.43 2.77 -1.97
C LYS A 86 -6.85 2.04 -3.18
N HIS A 87 -5.52 2.00 -3.26
CA HIS A 87 -4.81 1.35 -4.35
C HIS A 87 -3.96 0.17 -3.89
N THR A 88 -3.58 -0.67 -4.85
CA THR A 88 -2.64 -1.75 -4.59
C THR A 88 -1.26 -1.19 -4.17
N PRO A 89 -0.47 -1.95 -3.39
CA PRO A 89 0.91 -1.57 -3.08
C PRO A 89 1.87 -1.50 -4.28
N TRP A 90 1.47 -2.06 -5.43
CA TRP A 90 2.35 -2.22 -6.59
C TRP A 90 2.02 -1.26 -7.74
N ASP A 91 0.76 -0.88 -7.87
CA ASP A 91 0.27 0.06 -8.87
C ASP A 91 -0.77 0.99 -8.23
N VAL A 92 -0.49 2.29 -8.33
CA VAL A 92 -1.34 3.36 -7.80
C VAL A 92 -2.57 3.64 -8.67
N ASN A 93 -2.65 3.04 -9.86
CA ASN A 93 -3.80 3.19 -10.76
C ASN A 93 -4.75 2.00 -10.68
N GLN A 94 -4.45 1.03 -9.81
CA GLN A 94 -5.25 -0.18 -9.61
C GLN A 94 -5.86 -0.13 -8.22
N ASP A 95 -7.17 -0.31 -8.14
CA ASP A 95 -7.90 -0.35 -6.88
C ASP A 95 -7.41 -1.49 -5.98
N ALA A 96 -7.45 -1.25 -4.67
CA ALA A 96 -7.01 -2.21 -3.66
C ALA A 96 -7.97 -3.38 -3.52
N PHE A 97 -9.26 -3.14 -3.71
CA PHE A 97 -10.34 -4.11 -3.54
C PHE A 97 -11.05 -4.32 -4.87
N VAL A 98 -11.42 -5.56 -5.17
CA VAL A 98 -12.13 -5.90 -6.41
C VAL A 98 -13.18 -6.95 -6.15
N ASP A 99 -14.18 -7.00 -7.02
CA ASP A 99 -15.12 -8.12 -7.12
C ASP A 99 -14.76 -9.00 -8.34
N GLY A 100 -15.41 -10.16 -8.43
CA GLY A 100 -15.21 -11.06 -9.56
C GLY A 100 -13.93 -11.89 -9.47
N ASN A 101 -14.02 -13.13 -9.94
CA ASN A 101 -13.09 -14.23 -9.69
C ASN A 101 -11.66 -14.10 -10.28
N ASN A 102 -11.11 -12.91 -10.51
CA ASN A 102 -9.75 -12.79 -11.04
C ASN A 102 -9.02 -11.50 -10.60
N PRO A 103 -8.62 -11.39 -9.32
CA PRO A 103 -7.98 -10.21 -8.80
C PRO A 103 -6.59 -10.11 -9.41
N GLY A 104 -6.24 -8.91 -9.87
CA GLY A 104 -4.89 -8.58 -10.29
C GLY A 104 -3.90 -8.70 -9.12
N PRO A 105 -2.60 -8.71 -9.42
CA PRO A 105 -1.59 -8.86 -8.39
C PRO A 105 -1.68 -7.80 -7.28
N GLY A 106 -1.86 -8.24 -6.03
CA GLY A 106 -1.95 -7.37 -4.88
C GLY A 106 -3.32 -6.80 -4.57
N GLN A 107 -4.33 -7.13 -5.39
CA GLN A 107 -5.72 -6.80 -5.12
C GLN A 107 -6.34 -7.81 -4.15
N VAL A 108 -7.19 -7.31 -3.27
CA VAL A 108 -8.00 -8.12 -2.37
C VAL A 108 -9.36 -8.31 -3.02
N GLU A 109 -9.73 -9.55 -3.29
CA GLU A 109 -11.08 -9.86 -3.75
C GLU A 109 -12.01 -10.10 -2.57
N VAL A 110 -13.23 -9.60 -2.71
CA VAL A 110 -14.39 -9.94 -1.88
C VAL A 110 -15.48 -10.50 -2.79
N ASN A 111 -15.92 -11.74 -2.54
CA ASN A 111 -16.89 -12.42 -3.40
C ASN A 111 -17.88 -13.30 -2.60
N PRO A 112 -19.20 -13.06 -2.69
CA PRO A 112 -19.84 -11.93 -3.39
C PRO A 112 -19.49 -10.57 -2.75
N SER A 113 -19.51 -9.51 -3.55
CA SER A 113 -19.33 -8.12 -3.10
C SER A 113 -20.61 -7.50 -2.53
N ASP A 114 -21.78 -7.95 -2.99
CA ASP A 114 -23.08 -7.62 -2.40
C ASP A 114 -23.40 -8.55 -1.23
N LEU A 115 -23.35 -8.00 -0.01
CA LEU A 115 -23.68 -8.70 1.22
C LEU A 115 -25.13 -8.49 1.64
N SER A 116 -25.81 -7.49 1.08
CA SER A 116 -27.23 -7.23 1.34
C SER A 116 -28.12 -8.36 0.84
N THR A 117 -27.71 -9.03 -0.24
CA THR A 117 -28.44 -10.13 -0.87
C THR A 117 -27.79 -11.51 -0.69
N ALA A 118 -26.62 -11.61 -0.05
CA ALA A 118 -25.91 -12.87 0.12
C ALA A 118 -26.79 -13.93 0.83
N ALA A 119 -26.98 -15.10 0.22
CA ALA A 119 -27.87 -16.12 0.77
C ALA A 119 -27.39 -16.62 2.16
N ALA A 120 -28.31 -16.83 3.10
CA ALA A 120 -27.99 -17.49 4.36
C ALA A 120 -27.41 -18.89 4.11
N GLY A 121 -26.36 -19.27 4.84
CA GLY A 121 -25.60 -20.50 4.63
C GLY A 121 -24.58 -20.44 3.48
N SER A 122 -24.54 -19.35 2.69
CA SER A 122 -23.46 -19.13 1.73
C SER A 122 -22.17 -18.65 2.43
N THR A 123 -21.06 -18.63 1.69
CA THR A 123 -19.76 -18.16 2.20
C THR A 123 -19.30 -16.97 1.38
N VAL A 124 -18.94 -15.87 2.05
CA VAL A 124 -18.22 -14.75 1.43
C VAL A 124 -16.73 -15.04 1.48
N ALA A 125 -16.11 -15.20 0.32
CA ALA A 125 -14.68 -15.38 0.18
C ALA A 125 -13.97 -14.03 0.20
N VAL A 126 -12.91 -13.92 1.00
CA VAL A 126 -11.94 -12.83 0.94
C VAL A 126 -10.59 -13.44 0.60
N ARG A 127 -9.96 -12.98 -0.49
CA ARG A 127 -8.70 -13.56 -0.96
C ARG A 127 -7.75 -12.50 -1.48
N ILE A 128 -6.45 -12.76 -1.36
CA ILE A 128 -5.40 -11.92 -1.94
C ILE A 128 -4.31 -12.81 -2.52
N SER A 129 -3.73 -12.35 -3.63
CA SER A 129 -2.54 -12.92 -4.24
C SER A 129 -1.46 -11.84 -4.39
N THR A 130 -0.20 -12.18 -4.15
CA THR A 130 0.91 -11.27 -4.46
C THR A 130 1.25 -11.34 -5.95
N PRO A 131 1.80 -10.26 -6.56
CA PRO A 131 2.57 -10.43 -7.79
C PRO A 131 3.71 -11.42 -7.53
N TYR A 132 3.89 -12.35 -8.47
CA TYR A 132 4.90 -13.43 -8.51
C TYR A 132 6.34 -12.90 -8.30
N THR A 133 6.62 -12.42 -7.10
CA THR A 133 7.87 -11.78 -6.71
C THR A 133 8.34 -12.45 -5.42
N THR A 134 9.62 -12.80 -5.36
CA THR A 134 10.26 -13.48 -4.21
C THR A 134 10.35 -12.62 -2.94
N ALA A 135 9.73 -11.44 -2.93
CA ALA A 135 9.75 -10.50 -1.82
C ALA A 135 8.79 -10.86 -0.69
N CYS A 136 7.62 -11.41 -1.04
CA CYS A 136 6.60 -11.77 -0.06
C CYS A 136 6.77 -13.24 0.36
N LYS A 137 6.68 -13.52 1.65
CA LYS A 137 6.76 -14.89 2.20
C LYS A 137 5.53 -15.76 1.91
N TRP A 138 4.49 -15.15 1.35
CA TRP A 138 3.22 -15.77 1.01
C TRP A 138 2.91 -15.45 -0.46
N THR A 139 2.29 -16.38 -1.16
CA THR A 139 1.94 -16.26 -2.58
C THR A 139 0.47 -15.87 -2.73
N SER A 140 -0.40 -16.53 -1.97
CA SER A 140 -1.80 -16.18 -1.83
C SER A 140 -2.33 -16.69 -0.49
N PHE A 141 -3.43 -16.12 -0.04
CA PHE A 141 -4.23 -16.69 1.04
C PHE A 141 -5.69 -16.25 0.88
N SER A 142 -6.59 -17.09 1.39
CA SER A 142 -8.04 -16.94 1.26
C SER A 142 -8.70 -17.33 2.57
N THR A 143 -9.82 -16.70 2.88
CA THR A 143 -10.70 -17.05 3.99
C THR A 143 -12.15 -16.96 3.56
N GLY A 144 -12.99 -17.80 4.15
CA GLY A 144 -14.44 -17.78 3.95
C GLY A 144 -15.14 -17.35 5.23
N ILE A 145 -16.10 -16.45 5.11
CA ILE A 145 -16.98 -16.03 6.21
C ILE A 145 -18.38 -16.58 5.92
N LEU A 146 -18.91 -17.36 6.86
CA LEU A 146 -20.27 -17.89 6.75
C LEU A 146 -21.28 -16.76 6.95
N VAL A 147 -22.30 -16.77 6.10
CA VAL A 147 -23.45 -15.89 6.20
C VAL A 147 -24.49 -16.59 7.08
N GLU A 148 -24.77 -16.01 8.24
CA GLU A 148 -25.80 -16.48 9.18
C GLU A 148 -27.22 -16.13 8.72
#